data_AF-A0A357K5V7-F1
#
_entry.id   AF-A0A357K5V7-F1
#
_cell.length_a   1.000
_cell.length_b   1.000
_cell.length_c   1.000
_cell.angle_alpha   90.00
_cell.angle_beta   90.00
_cell.angle_gamma   90.00
#
_symmetry.space_group_name_H-M   'P 1'
#
loop_
_entity.id
_entity.type
_entity.pdbx_description
1 polymer ?
#
loop_
_entity_poly.entity_id
_entity_poly.type
_entity_poly.pdbx_seq_one_letter_code
_entity_poly.pdbx_strand_id
1 'polypeptide(L)'
;LHDHTPKASSFAGEAEWTDVDHLPELAFDHDDIAHLALQTLREQLKSKHIGFEMLPQKFTLRQLQSLHEVVLDKKLDKRNFRKNIKRMDHVVPLNEKEEGVLHKPAQLFTYDANLTTPNS
;
A
#
# COMPACT_ATOMS: atom_id res chain seq x y z
N LEU A 1 1.57 2.86 9.64
CA LEU A 1 0.29 3.21 8.99
C LEU A 1 -0.40 4.18 9.94
N HIS A 2 -0.98 5.27 9.44
CA HIS A 2 -1.74 6.17 10.31
C HIS A 2 -3.01 5.45 10.79
N ASP A 3 -3.30 5.54 12.09
CA ASP A 3 -4.52 5.01 12.68
C ASP A 3 -5.72 5.82 12.17
N HIS A 4 -6.31 5.40 11.05
CA HIS A 4 -7.58 5.93 10.59
C HIS A 4 -8.68 5.27 11.42
N THR A 5 -9.35 5.99 12.32
CA THR A 5 -10.51 5.41 13.02
C THR A 5 -11.72 5.42 12.09
N PRO A 6 -12.32 4.26 11.75
CA PRO A 6 -13.49 4.22 10.90
C PRO A 6 -14.67 4.87 11.64
N LYS A 7 -15.49 5.63 10.92
CA LYS A 7 -16.70 6.24 11.45
C LYS A 7 -17.90 5.61 10.77
N ALA A 8 -18.82 5.07 11.57
CA ALA A 8 -20.09 4.55 11.07
C ALA A 8 -20.88 5.65 10.34
N SER A 9 -21.51 5.30 9.23
CA SER A 9 -22.45 6.17 8.53
C SER A 9 -23.82 6.14 9.22
N SER A 10 -24.73 7.04 8.86
CA SER A 10 -26.03 7.24 9.55
C SER A 10 -26.93 5.99 9.68
N PHE A 11 -26.64 4.91 8.96
CA PHE A 11 -27.42 3.65 9.00
C PHE A 11 -26.70 2.51 9.75
N ALA A 12 -25.44 2.68 10.13
CA ALA A 12 -24.63 1.68 10.83
C ALA A 12 -24.46 2.04 12.30
N GLY A 13 -24.58 1.07 13.20
CA GLY A 13 -24.37 1.27 14.64
C GLY A 13 -22.90 1.40 15.03
N GLU A 14 -22.03 0.64 14.36
CA GLU A 14 -20.59 0.55 14.66
C GLU A 14 -19.78 0.34 13.37
N ALA A 15 -18.49 0.66 13.41
CA ALA A 15 -17.53 0.39 12.35
C ALA A 15 -16.17 0.07 12.98
N GLU A 16 -15.52 -0.97 12.48
CA GLU A 16 -14.23 -1.44 13.00
C GLU A 16 -13.30 -1.86 11.85
N TRP A 17 -12.01 -1.92 12.15
CA TRP A 17 -11.04 -2.58 11.27
C TRP A 17 -10.98 -4.06 11.62
N THR A 18 -11.37 -4.89 10.68
CA THR A 18 -11.25 -6.34 10.78
C THR A 18 -10.14 -6.82 9.86
N ASP A 19 -9.39 -7.83 10.31
CA ASP A 19 -8.42 -8.51 9.46
C ASP A 19 -9.16 -9.20 8.30
N VAL A 20 -8.70 -8.96 7.07
CA VAL A 20 -9.31 -9.51 5.85
C VAL A 20 -9.23 -11.03 5.80
N ASP A 21 -8.25 -11.63 6.47
CA ASP A 21 -8.09 -13.08 6.57
C ASP A 21 -8.99 -13.69 7.68
N HIS A 22 -9.66 -12.84 8.47
CA HIS A 22 -10.51 -13.23 9.61
C HIS A 22 -11.85 -12.48 9.60
N LEU A 23 -12.42 -12.25 8.41
CA LEU A 23 -13.74 -11.62 8.29
C LEU A 23 -14.84 -12.50 8.91
N PRO A 24 -15.79 -11.92 9.67
CA PRO A 24 -17.00 -12.62 10.05
C PRO A 24 -17.89 -12.88 8.82
N GLU A 25 -18.88 -13.75 8.96
CA GLU A 25 -19.91 -13.92 7.93
C GLU A 25 -20.60 -12.59 7.65
N LEU A 26 -20.55 -12.13 6.41
CA LEU A 26 -21.12 -10.85 6.01
C LEU A 26 -22.54 -11.04 5.47
N ALA A 27 -23.38 -10.00 5.63
CA ALA A 27 -24.76 -10.08 5.16
C ALA A 27 -24.85 -10.16 3.63
N PHE A 28 -25.86 -10.88 3.12
CA PHE A 28 -26.17 -11.02 1.69
C PHE A 28 -24.99 -11.62 0.88
N ASP A 29 -24.53 -10.93 -0.16
CA ASP A 29 -23.43 -11.33 -1.06
C ASP A 29 -22.13 -10.55 -0.74
N HIS A 30 -22.05 -9.93 0.44
CA HIS A 30 -20.91 -9.10 0.80
C HIS A 30 -19.60 -9.89 0.90
N ASP A 31 -19.65 -11.19 1.20
CA ASP A 31 -18.47 -12.05 1.14
C ASP A 31 -17.90 -12.10 -0.27
N ASP A 32 -18.73 -12.27 -1.30
CA ASP A 32 -18.30 -12.31 -2.71
C ASP A 32 -17.71 -10.96 -3.14
N ILE A 33 -18.34 -9.86 -2.72
CA ILE A 33 -17.86 -8.49 -3.00
C ILE A 33 -16.49 -8.27 -2.35
N ALA A 34 -16.31 -8.66 -1.09
CA ALA A 34 -15.05 -8.51 -0.37
C ALA A 34 -13.92 -9.33 -1.03
N HIS A 35 -14.21 -10.58 -1.40
CA HIS A 35 -13.25 -11.44 -2.09
C HIS A 35 -12.85 -10.87 -3.47
N LEU A 36 -13.82 -10.41 -4.26
CA LEU A 36 -13.56 -9.80 -5.57
C LEU A 36 -12.74 -8.52 -5.45
N ALA A 37 -13.04 -7.67 -4.47
CA ALA A 37 -12.30 -6.44 -4.21
C ALA A 37 -10.84 -6.75 -3.83
N LEU A 38 -10.61 -7.74 -2.96
CA LEU A 38 -9.26 -8.15 -2.58
C LEU A 38 -8.47 -8.72 -3.78
N GLN A 39 -9.11 -9.54 -4.62
CA GLN A 39 -8.46 -10.06 -5.83
C GLN A 39 -8.12 -8.93 -6.81
N THR A 40 -9.05 -8.01 -7.04
CA THR A 40 -8.83 -6.84 -7.90
C THR A 40 -7.67 -5.99 -7.39
N LEU A 41 -7.62 -5.73 -6.08
CA LEU A 41 -6.54 -4.99 -5.45
C LEU A 41 -5.18 -5.70 -5.64
N ARG A 42 -5.14 -7.02 -5.45
CA ARG A 42 -3.95 -7.85 -5.67
C ARG A 42 -3.47 -7.80 -7.12
N GLU A 43 -4.38 -7.80 -8.09
CA GLU A 43 -4.06 -7.67 -9.52
C GLU A 43 -3.52 -6.27 -9.86
N GLN A 44 -4.14 -5.23 -9.34
CA GLN A 44 -3.72 -3.85 -9.55
C GLN A 44 -2.36 -3.54 -8.90
N LEU A 45 -2.05 -4.13 -7.75
CA LEU A 45 -0.72 -4.01 -7.16
C LEU A 45 0.36 -4.70 -7.98
N LYS A 46 0.04 -5.81 -8.68
CA LYS A 46 0.97 -6.42 -9.64
C LYS A 46 1.24 -5.47 -10.82
N SER A 47 0.28 -4.63 -11.19
CA SER A 47 0.45 -3.60 -12.23
C SER A 47 1.23 -2.35 -11.76
N LYS A 48 1.72 -2.34 -10.50
CA LYS A 48 2.66 -1.39 -9.85
C LYS A 48 2.16 0.03 -9.58
N HIS A 49 1.15 0.53 -10.28
CA HIS A 49 0.74 1.93 -10.16
C HIS A 49 -0.02 2.24 -8.88
N ILE A 50 -0.94 1.35 -8.47
CA ILE A 50 -1.82 1.60 -7.30
C ILE A 50 -1.07 1.49 -5.97
N GLY A 51 0.05 0.77 -5.93
CA GLY A 51 0.84 0.63 -4.71
C GLY A 51 1.36 1.96 -4.15
N PHE A 52 1.50 3.00 -4.98
CA PHE A 52 1.94 4.32 -4.52
C PHE A 52 0.80 5.18 -3.98
N GLU A 53 -0.42 5.01 -4.46
CA GLU A 53 -1.61 5.74 -3.98
C GLU A 53 -2.01 5.33 -2.56
N MET A 54 -1.65 4.11 -2.15
CA MET A 54 -1.90 3.59 -0.80
C MET A 54 -0.82 3.99 0.22
N LEU A 55 0.19 4.75 -0.21
CA LEU A 55 1.27 5.22 0.67
C LEU A 55 1.12 6.72 0.95
N PRO A 56 1.69 7.20 2.07
CA PRO A 56 1.87 8.64 2.27
C PRO A 56 2.68 9.25 1.12
N GLN A 57 2.53 10.55 0.88
CA GLN A 57 3.26 11.27 -0.18
C GLN A 57 4.77 11.06 -0.12
N LYS A 58 5.33 10.93 1.09
CA LYS A 58 6.73 10.56 1.34
C LYS A 58 6.75 9.23 2.06
N PHE A 59 7.45 8.26 1.48
CA PHE A 59 7.51 6.90 2.01
C PHE A 59 8.92 6.33 1.95
N THR A 60 9.17 5.28 2.72
CA THR A 60 10.39 4.49 2.62
C THR A 60 10.19 3.26 1.76
N LEU A 61 11.29 2.73 1.21
CA LEU A 61 11.26 1.43 0.52
C LEU A 61 10.80 0.28 1.44
N ARG A 62 10.93 0.44 2.76
CA ARG A 62 10.41 -0.53 3.74
C ARG A 62 8.89 -0.47 3.78
N GLN A 63 8.30 0.73 3.88
CA GLN A 63 6.85 0.90 3.87
C GLN A 63 6.22 0.37 2.57
N LEU A 64 6.83 0.71 1.42
CA LEU A 64 6.39 0.20 0.12
C LEU A 64 6.48 -1.33 0.03
N GLN A 65 7.56 -1.94 0.53
CA GLN A 65 7.69 -3.40 0.59
C GLN A 65 6.61 -4.00 1.51
N SER A 66 6.45 -3.47 2.72
CA SER A 66 5.45 -3.98 3.67
C SER A 66 4.03 -3.92 3.12
N LEU A 67 3.67 -2.84 2.42
CA LEU A 67 2.38 -2.74 1.75
C LEU A 67 2.19 -3.87 0.72
N HIS A 68 3.18 -4.10 -0.14
CA HIS A 68 3.09 -5.16 -1.15
C HIS A 68 3.01 -6.55 -0.50
N GLU A 69 3.78 -6.79 0.56
CA GLU A 69 3.77 -8.08 1.26
C GLU A 69 2.43 -8.37 1.93
N VAL A 70 1.82 -7.37 2.57
CA VAL A 70 0.50 -7.49 3.22
C VAL A 70 -0.57 -7.78 2.19
N VAL A 71 -0.66 -6.98 1.12
CA VAL A 71 -1.77 -7.13 0.17
C VAL A 71 -1.62 -8.39 -0.68
N LEU A 72 -0.39 -8.74 -1.08
CA LEU A 72 -0.13 -9.94 -1.87
C LEU A 72 -0.08 -11.23 -1.03
N ASP A 73 -0.21 -11.11 0.30
CA ASP A 73 -0.07 -12.19 1.27
C ASP A 73 1.16 -13.06 1.01
N LYS A 74 2.32 -12.41 0.86
CA LYS A 74 3.59 -13.12 0.61
C LYS A 74 4.79 -12.29 1.00
N LYS A 75 5.88 -12.96 1.39
CA LYS A 75 7.18 -12.31 1.61
C LYS A 75 7.88 -12.02 0.30
N LEU A 76 8.45 -10.82 0.19
CA LEU A 76 9.22 -10.40 -0.97
C LEU A 76 10.71 -10.38 -0.62
N ASP A 77 11.55 -10.86 -1.53
CA ASP A 77 12.98 -10.75 -1.35
C ASP A 77 13.40 -9.27 -1.34
N LYS A 78 13.96 -8.84 -0.20
CA LYS A 78 14.34 -7.45 0.06
C LYS A 78 15.33 -6.90 -0.97
N ARG A 79 16.27 -7.73 -1.46
CA ARG A 79 17.31 -7.30 -2.40
C ARG A 79 16.73 -7.07 -3.77
N ASN A 80 15.96 -8.04 -4.27
CA ASN A 80 15.29 -7.98 -5.56
C ASN A 80 14.22 -6.88 -5.59
N PHE A 81 13.45 -6.73 -4.51
CA PHE A 81 12.48 -5.66 -4.38
C PHE A 81 13.13 -4.29 -4.53
N ARG A 82 14.15 -4.00 -3.71
CA ARG A 82 14.88 -2.73 -3.78
C ARG A 82 15.54 -2.51 -5.14
N LYS A 83 16.10 -3.56 -5.74
CA LYS A 83 16.69 -3.48 -7.08
C LYS A 83 15.63 -3.13 -8.13
N ASN A 84 14.44 -3.71 -8.06
CA ASN A 84 13.35 -3.46 -8.99
C ASN A 84 12.76 -2.06 -8.83
N ILE A 85 12.54 -1.59 -7.60
CA ILE A 85 12.02 -0.25 -7.34
C ILE A 85 13.00 0.82 -7.81
N LYS A 86 14.32 0.64 -7.57
CA LYS A 86 15.34 1.59 -8.03
C LYS A 86 15.48 1.71 -9.55
N ARG A 87 14.88 0.79 -10.31
CA ARG A 87 14.83 0.85 -11.78
C ARG A 87 13.58 1.58 -12.30
N MET A 88 12.71 2.04 -11.41
CA MET A 88 11.51 2.78 -11.77
C MET A 88 11.83 4.27 -11.74
N ASP A 89 11.72 4.93 -12.88
CA ASP A 89 12.04 6.36 -12.99
C ASP A 89 11.05 7.24 -12.21
N HIS A 90 9.80 6.77 -12.05
CA HIS A 90 8.76 7.43 -11.27
C HIS A 90 8.88 7.28 -9.75
N VAL A 91 9.89 6.55 -9.23
CA VAL A 91 10.16 6.46 -7.79
C VAL A 91 11.39 7.28 -7.46
N VAL A 92 11.15 8.52 -7.04
CA VAL A 92 12.19 9.54 -6.93
C VAL A 92 12.75 9.57 -5.51
N PRO A 93 14.07 9.40 -5.32
CA PRO A 93 14.71 9.56 -4.01
C PRO A 93 14.69 11.04 -3.60
N LEU A 94 14.34 11.30 -2.34
CA LEU A 94 14.42 12.63 -1.74
C LEU A 94 15.75 12.82 -1.01
N ASN A 95 16.17 14.07 -0.86
CA ASN A 95 17.26 14.47 0.03
C ASN A 95 16.77 14.58 1.50
N GLU A 96 15.84 13.71 1.87
CA GLU A 96 15.19 13.66 3.17
C GLU A 96 15.31 12.24 3.74
N LYS A 97 15.25 12.15 5.07
CA LYS A 97 15.24 10.88 5.79
C LYS A 97 14.08 10.88 6.78
N GLU A 98 13.66 9.70 7.21
CA GLU A 98 12.68 9.57 8.29
C GLU A 98 13.11 10.36 9.53
N GLU A 99 12.15 11.06 10.13
CA GLU A 99 12.34 11.79 11.37
C GLU A 99 11.67 11.05 12.54
N GLY A 100 12.16 11.28 13.75
CA GLY A 100 11.54 10.74 14.98
C GLY A 100 11.63 9.22 15.15
N VAL A 101 12.52 8.54 14.43
CA VAL A 101 12.71 7.08 14.52
C VAL A 101 13.86 6.70 15.46
N LEU A 102 13.64 5.66 16.29
CA LEU A 102 14.64 5.10 17.22
C LEU A 102 15.78 4.33 16.52
N HIS A 103 15.61 3.99 15.25
CA HIS A 103 16.56 3.23 14.44
C HIS A 103 17.19 4.12 13.37
N LYS A 104 18.16 3.59 12.62
CA LYS A 104 18.82 4.33 11.53
C LYS A 104 17.77 4.90 10.57
N PRO A 105 17.68 6.24 10.41
CA PRO A 105 16.72 6.87 9.50
C PRO A 105 16.86 6.37 8.07
N ALA A 106 15.76 5.91 7.48
CA ALA A 106 15.74 5.51 6.08
C ALA A 106 15.57 6.74 5.17
N GLN A 107 16.09 6.65 3.94
CA GLN A 107 15.84 7.65 2.91
C GLN A 107 14.36 7.65 2.51
N LEU A 108 13.79 8.83 2.35
CA LEU A 108 12.44 9.02 1.84
C LEU A 108 12.42 9.06 0.31
N PHE A 109 11.32 8.59 -0.25
CA PHE A 109 11.02 8.56 -1.67
C PHE A 109 9.63 9.16 -1.89
N THR A 110 9.40 9.65 -3.09
CA THR A 110 8.07 10.05 -3.58
C THR A 110 7.77 9.33 -4.89
N TYR A 111 6.49 9.25 -5.22
CA TYR A 111 6.03 8.83 -6.54
C TYR A 111 5.74 10.07 -7.40
N ASP A 112 6.19 10.07 -8.65
CA ASP A 112 5.90 11.11 -9.64
C ASP A 112 5.17 10.50 -10.84
N ALA A 113 3.87 10.74 -10.92
CA ALA A 113 3.01 10.23 -11.98
C ALA A 113 3.36 10.80 -13.37
N ASN A 114 4.01 11.97 -13.46
CA ASN A 114 4.38 12.57 -14.74
C ASN A 114 5.53 11.82 -15.43
N LEU A 115 6.31 11.05 -14.66
CA LEU A 115 7.40 10.21 -15.18
C LEU A 115 6.91 8.84 -15.67
N THR A 116 5.62 8.55 -15.53
CA THR A 116 5.00 7.29 -15.95
C THR A 116 4.52 7.33 -17.40
N THR A 117 4.23 8.51 -17.96
CA THR A 117 3.85 8.66 -19.36
C THR A 117 5.09 8.69 -20.25
N PRO A 118 5.17 7.86 -21.31
CA PRO A 118 6.12 8.12 -22.39
C PRO A 118 5.72 9.46 -23.00
N ASN A 119 6.66 10.41 -23.09
CA ASN A 119 6.51 11.56 -23.97
C ASN A 119 6.01 11.05 -25.34
N SER A 120 4.78 11.41 -25.68
CA SER A 120 4.22 11.20 -27.03
C SER A 120 4.83 12.20 -28.00
#